data_AF-A0A1B7M2T4-F1
#
_entry.id   AF-A0A1B7M2T4-F1
#
_cell.length_a   1.000
_cell.length_b   1.000
_cell.length_c   1.000
_cell.angle_alpha   90.00
_cell.angle_beta   90.00
_cell.angle_gamma   90.00
#
_symmetry.space_group_name_H-M   'P 1'
#
loop_
_entity.id
_entity.type
_entity.pdbx_description
1 polymer ?
#
loop_
_entity_poly.entity_id
_entity_poly.type
_entity_poly.pdbx_seq_one_letter_code
_entity_poly.pdbx_strand_id
1 'polypeptide(L)'
;MGKRARITAGALLAGALLLTGCATDDAQSSATAETSVQGLMETHGLAGMDAVEIIDSLDRIPLSERPTDLIASVMPEQLVLSSATEETALELPDDAFYLSIAPFINQTHECHFHSLTTCVGELSNEDVQVKIIDDAGDVLVDEARTTFDNGFVGVWVPAGSTGTIEISFDGKTGTSNFSTSDDSATCITDLQLS
;
A
#
# COMPACT_ATOMS: atom_id res chain seq x y z
N MET A 1 5.34 92.08 8.69
CA MET A 1 5.36 92.66 7.32
C MET A 1 6.37 91.90 6.46
N GLY A 2 5.91 91.28 5.37
CA GLY A 2 6.67 90.99 4.14
C GLY A 2 7.81 89.96 4.24
N LYS A 3 8.18 89.18 3.22
CA LYS A 3 7.70 88.98 1.84
C LYS A 3 8.28 87.63 1.38
N ARG A 4 7.41 86.81 0.78
CA ARG A 4 7.54 86.05 -0.48
C ARG A 4 8.88 85.37 -0.86
N ALA A 5 8.72 84.05 -1.06
CA ALA A 5 9.05 83.26 -2.26
C ALA A 5 10.52 82.90 -2.55
N ARG A 6 10.79 81.59 -2.73
CA ARG A 6 10.87 80.96 -4.07
C ARG A 6 11.01 79.43 -3.96
N ILE A 7 10.42 78.80 -4.97
CA ILE A 7 10.34 77.37 -5.29
C ILE A 7 11.68 76.88 -5.84
N THR A 8 12.10 75.66 -5.49
CA THR A 8 12.79 74.77 -6.44
C THR A 8 12.56 73.31 -6.07
N ALA A 9 12.05 72.57 -7.06
CA ALA A 9 11.81 71.14 -7.10
C ALA A 9 13.12 70.33 -7.10
N GLY A 10 13.05 69.07 -6.65
CA GLY A 10 14.19 68.14 -6.75
C GLY A 10 13.89 66.73 -6.28
N ALA A 11 13.39 65.91 -7.21
CA ALA A 11 13.56 64.46 -7.33
C ALA A 11 13.09 63.51 -6.20
N LEU A 12 11.98 62.83 -6.53
CA LEU A 12 11.67 61.43 -6.23
C LEU A 12 12.90 60.51 -6.18
N LEU A 13 12.93 59.57 -5.23
CA LEU A 13 13.03 58.13 -5.51
C LEU A 13 12.57 57.33 -4.28
N ALA A 14 11.34 56.85 -4.32
CA ALA A 14 10.85 55.82 -3.41
C ALA A 14 11.34 54.46 -3.91
N GLY A 15 12.26 53.84 -3.18
CA GLY A 15 12.67 52.45 -3.42
C GLY A 15 11.65 51.50 -2.81
N ALA A 16 10.60 51.15 -3.56
CA ALA A 16 9.78 49.99 -3.25
C ALA A 16 10.49 48.74 -3.79
N LEU A 17 11.12 47.96 -2.91
CA LEU A 17 11.49 46.58 -3.22
C LEU A 17 10.19 45.77 -3.29
N LEU A 18 9.75 45.47 -4.51
CA LEU A 18 8.80 44.38 -4.75
C LEU A 18 9.58 43.06 -4.65
N LEU A 19 9.45 42.39 -3.51
CA LEU A 19 9.78 40.96 -3.39
C LEU A 19 8.70 40.18 -4.14
N THR A 20 8.88 39.97 -5.45
CA THR A 20 8.17 38.91 -6.18
C THR A 20 8.77 37.58 -5.75
N GLY A 21 8.20 36.99 -4.70
CA GLY A 21 8.44 35.58 -4.35
C GLY A 21 7.73 34.70 -5.38
N CYS A 22 8.50 33.97 -6.18
CA CYS A 22 7.97 32.89 -7.01
C CYS A 22 7.59 31.72 -6.10
N ALA A 23 6.30 31.54 -5.83
CA ALA A 23 5.75 30.37 -5.14
C ALA A 23 4.99 29.46 -6.13
N THR A 24 5.43 29.41 -7.39
CA THR A 24 4.72 28.75 -8.50
C THR A 24 5.19 27.33 -8.79
N ASP A 25 6.34 26.89 -8.25
CA ASP A 25 6.89 25.56 -8.53
C ASP A 25 6.19 24.45 -7.74
N ASP A 26 5.82 24.68 -6.48
CA ASP A 26 5.12 23.67 -5.65
C ASP A 26 3.71 23.38 -6.17
N ALA A 27 2.93 24.41 -6.51
CA ALA A 27 1.56 24.23 -6.97
C ALA A 27 1.47 23.52 -8.34
N GLN A 28 2.46 23.72 -9.22
CA GLN A 28 2.50 23.07 -10.52
C GLN A 28 3.01 21.64 -10.45
N SER A 29 3.93 21.34 -9.52
CA SER A 29 4.43 19.99 -9.26
C SER A 29 3.36 19.11 -8.59
N SER A 30 2.65 19.65 -7.59
CA SER A 30 1.53 18.94 -6.94
C SER A 30 0.37 18.68 -7.91
N ALA A 31 -0.03 19.66 -8.73
CA ALA A 31 -1.12 19.45 -9.70
C ALA A 31 -0.78 18.41 -10.78
N THR A 32 0.49 18.34 -11.21
CA THR A 32 0.94 17.34 -12.19
C THR A 32 1.00 15.95 -11.56
N ALA A 33 1.50 15.85 -10.32
CA ALA A 33 1.54 14.60 -9.55
C ALA A 33 0.13 14.06 -9.26
N GLU A 34 -0.80 14.90 -8.81
CA GLU A 34 -2.20 14.52 -8.57
C GLU A 34 -2.89 14.04 -9.86
N THR A 35 -2.55 14.64 -11.01
CA THR A 35 -3.10 14.23 -12.32
C THR A 35 -2.54 12.87 -12.75
N SER A 36 -1.24 12.61 -12.55
CA SER A 36 -0.65 11.30 -12.86
C SER A 36 -1.17 10.19 -11.94
N VAL A 37 -1.37 10.47 -10.65
CA VAL A 37 -1.95 9.50 -9.71
C VAL A 37 -3.38 9.14 -10.13
N GLN A 38 -4.21 10.14 -10.47
CA GLN A 38 -5.55 9.88 -10.99
C GLN A 38 -5.53 9.10 -12.30
N GLY A 39 -4.60 9.41 -13.22
CA GLY A 39 -4.42 8.69 -14.48
C GLY A 39 -4.10 7.21 -14.27
N LEU A 40 -3.18 6.89 -13.35
CA LEU A 40 -2.85 5.52 -12.97
C LEU A 40 -4.07 4.79 -12.41
N MET A 41 -4.78 5.41 -11.46
CA MET A 41 -5.96 4.80 -10.84
C MET A 41 -7.10 4.57 -11.85
N GLU A 42 -7.38 5.53 -12.73
CA GLU A 42 -8.41 5.41 -13.77
C GLU A 42 -8.06 4.31 -14.78
N THR A 43 -6.80 4.24 -15.22
CA THR A 43 -6.32 3.25 -16.20
C THR A 43 -6.54 1.82 -15.73
N HIS A 44 -6.36 1.57 -14.43
CA HIS A 44 -6.53 0.25 -13.83
C HIS A 44 -7.89 0.04 -13.14
N GLY A 45 -8.84 0.97 -13.31
CA GLY A 45 -10.19 0.84 -12.74
C GLY A 45 -10.25 0.93 -11.21
N LEU A 46 -9.24 1.56 -10.60
CA LEU A 46 -9.10 1.75 -9.14
C LEU A 46 -9.63 3.10 -8.67
N ALA A 47 -10.01 3.98 -9.60
CA ALA A 47 -10.48 5.33 -9.27
C ALA A 47 -11.67 5.30 -8.31
N GLY A 48 -11.55 6.03 -7.21
CA GLY A 48 -12.58 6.15 -6.18
C GLY A 48 -12.58 5.05 -5.11
N MET A 49 -11.69 4.07 -5.21
CA MET A 49 -11.45 3.08 -4.15
C MET A 49 -10.43 3.60 -3.14
N ASP A 50 -10.58 3.23 -1.87
CA ASP A 50 -9.52 3.38 -0.88
C ASP A 50 -8.48 2.26 -0.98
N ALA A 51 -7.40 2.35 -0.20
CA ALA A 51 -6.31 1.36 -0.25
C ALA A 51 -6.75 -0.05 0.14
N VAL A 52 -7.70 -0.19 1.08
CA VAL A 52 -8.22 -1.48 1.54
C VAL A 52 -9.05 -2.12 0.43
N GLU A 53 -9.93 -1.35 -0.20
CA GLU A 53 -10.74 -1.79 -1.34
C GLU A 53 -9.87 -2.19 -2.53
N ILE A 54 -8.78 -1.47 -2.80
CA ILE A 54 -7.84 -1.81 -3.87
C ILE A 54 -7.10 -3.12 -3.55
N ILE A 55 -6.62 -3.31 -2.32
CA ILE A 55 -5.98 -4.56 -1.90
C ILE A 55 -6.93 -5.75 -2.09
N ASP A 56 -8.14 -5.65 -1.54
CA ASP A 56 -9.14 -6.70 -1.60
C ASP A 56 -9.54 -7.01 -3.05
N SER A 57 -9.61 -6.00 -3.92
CA SER A 57 -9.91 -6.16 -5.34
C SER A 57 -8.77 -6.86 -6.08
N LEU A 58 -7.55 -6.32 -5.99
CA LEU A 58 -6.40 -6.77 -6.78
C LEU A 58 -5.93 -8.18 -6.39
N ASP A 59 -5.93 -8.54 -5.09
CA ASP A 59 -5.45 -9.86 -4.66
C ASP A 59 -6.35 -11.00 -5.18
N ARG A 60 -7.63 -10.69 -5.44
CA ARG A 60 -8.64 -11.63 -5.91
C ARG A 60 -8.78 -11.68 -7.43
N ILE A 61 -8.06 -10.84 -8.18
CA ILE A 61 -8.10 -10.88 -9.64
C ILE A 61 -7.55 -12.23 -10.12
N PRO A 62 -8.29 -12.97 -10.98
CA PRO A 62 -7.79 -14.18 -11.60
C PRO A 62 -6.46 -13.95 -12.31
N LEU A 63 -5.52 -14.89 -12.22
CA LEU A 63 -4.17 -14.75 -12.78
C LEU A 63 -4.20 -14.40 -14.27
N SER A 64 -5.16 -14.92 -15.02
CA SER A 64 -5.34 -14.63 -16.45
C SER A 64 -5.78 -13.20 -16.77
N GLU A 65 -6.31 -12.48 -15.78
CA GLU A 65 -6.86 -11.13 -15.91
C GLU A 65 -5.97 -10.07 -15.25
N ARG A 66 -4.85 -10.48 -14.62
CA ARG A 66 -3.96 -9.56 -13.93
C ARG A 66 -3.31 -8.56 -14.89
N PRO A 67 -3.27 -7.26 -14.53
CA PRO A 67 -2.58 -6.26 -15.33
C PRO A 67 -1.08 -6.58 -15.38
N THR A 68 -0.48 -6.44 -16.56
CA THR A 68 0.94 -6.74 -16.79
C THR A 68 1.84 -5.51 -16.67
N ASP A 69 1.23 -4.33 -16.58
CA ASP A 69 1.85 -3.01 -16.54
C ASP A 69 1.62 -2.28 -15.19
N LEU A 70 1.04 -2.97 -14.21
CA LEU A 70 0.85 -2.49 -12.84
C LEU A 70 1.55 -3.42 -11.84
N ILE A 71 2.41 -2.83 -11.00
CA ILE A 71 2.91 -3.44 -9.78
C ILE A 71 2.12 -2.84 -8.62
N ALA A 72 1.57 -3.71 -7.78
CA ALA A 72 0.87 -3.30 -6.56
C ALA A 72 1.43 -4.07 -5.38
N SER A 73 2.15 -3.37 -4.50
CA SER A 73 2.84 -3.95 -3.36
C SER A 73 2.25 -3.44 -2.06
N VAL A 74 1.89 -4.37 -1.17
CA VAL A 74 1.39 -4.05 0.16
C VAL A 74 2.58 -3.93 1.10
N MET A 75 2.83 -2.72 1.57
CA MET A 75 3.80 -2.40 2.62
C MET A 75 3.08 -2.36 3.98
N PRO A 76 3.80 -2.37 5.12
CA PRO A 76 3.21 -2.30 6.46
C PRO A 76 2.17 -1.18 6.65
N GLU A 77 2.44 0.02 6.14
CA GLU A 77 1.59 1.21 6.34
C GLU A 77 1.04 1.79 5.03
N GLN A 78 1.39 1.20 3.88
CA GLN A 78 1.08 1.77 2.57
C GLN A 78 0.80 0.70 1.52
N LEU A 79 -0.14 0.99 0.63
CA LEU A 79 -0.23 0.32 -0.66
C LEU A 79 0.57 1.14 -1.68
N VAL A 80 1.61 0.56 -2.25
CA VAL A 80 2.40 1.18 -3.31
C VAL A 80 1.93 0.64 -4.67
N LEU A 81 1.52 1.55 -5.55
CA LEU A 81 1.14 1.27 -6.93
C LEU A 81 2.16 1.90 -7.86
N SER A 82 2.69 1.13 -8.81
CA SER A 82 3.63 1.64 -9.80
C SER A 82 3.41 1.06 -11.20
N SER A 83 3.68 1.89 -12.19
CA SER A 83 3.73 1.55 -13.61
C SER A 83 5.13 1.84 -14.16
N ALA A 84 5.30 1.80 -15.49
CA ALA A 84 6.57 2.15 -16.12
C ALA A 84 6.99 3.62 -15.93
N THR A 85 6.05 4.52 -15.65
CA THR A 85 6.29 5.98 -15.63
C THR A 85 5.82 6.67 -14.35
N GLU A 86 4.99 6.01 -13.55
CA GLU A 86 4.28 6.61 -12.43
C GLU A 86 4.39 5.70 -11.20
N GLU A 87 4.42 6.31 -10.02
CA GLU A 87 4.40 5.63 -8.73
C GLU A 87 3.58 6.46 -7.75
N THR A 88 2.78 5.79 -6.93
CA THR A 88 1.99 6.43 -5.88
C THR A 88 1.87 5.49 -4.69
N ALA A 89 1.67 6.07 -3.51
CA ALA A 89 1.46 5.35 -2.26
C ALA A 89 0.16 5.84 -1.63
N LEU A 90 -0.67 4.88 -1.21
CA LEU A 90 -1.90 5.12 -0.48
C LEU A 90 -1.72 4.65 0.96
N GLU A 91 -2.05 5.49 1.93
CA GLU A 91 -1.95 5.14 3.35
C GLU A 91 -2.94 4.02 3.69
N LEU A 92 -2.48 3.07 4.50
CA LEU A 92 -3.32 2.05 5.13
C LEU A 92 -3.86 2.56 6.48
N PRO A 93 -4.94 1.97 7.01
CA PRO A 93 -5.42 2.30 8.35
C PRO A 93 -4.37 2.01 9.43
N ASP A 94 -4.16 2.96 10.35
CA ASP A 94 -3.17 2.85 11.43
C ASP A 94 -3.43 1.68 12.41
N ASP A 95 -4.66 1.17 12.46
CA ASP A 95 -5.10 0.11 13.36
C ASP A 95 -5.16 -1.28 12.72
N ALA A 96 -4.82 -1.41 11.44
CA ALA A 96 -4.92 -2.65 10.69
C ALA A 96 -3.66 -2.96 9.89
N PHE A 97 -3.35 -4.25 9.75
CA PHE A 97 -2.24 -4.75 8.96
C PHE A 97 -2.70 -5.89 8.07
N TYR A 98 -2.28 -5.88 6.80
CA TYR A 98 -2.62 -6.93 5.84
C TYR A 98 -1.55 -8.01 5.81
N LEU A 99 -1.92 -9.24 6.17
CA LEU A 99 -1.10 -10.43 5.99
C LEU A 99 -1.63 -11.21 4.78
N SER A 100 -0.78 -11.41 3.78
CA SER A 100 -1.06 -12.30 2.66
C SER A 100 -0.25 -13.58 2.81
N ILE A 101 -0.95 -14.71 2.94
CA ILE A 101 -0.36 -15.99 3.36
C ILE A 101 -0.49 -17.00 2.22
N ALA A 102 0.63 -17.51 1.72
CA ALA A 102 0.67 -18.60 0.75
C ALA A 102 1.25 -19.87 1.39
N PRO A 103 0.39 -20.78 1.90
CA PRO A 103 0.85 -22.08 2.36
C PRO A 103 1.38 -22.92 1.19
N PHE A 104 2.36 -23.79 1.47
CA PHE A 104 2.92 -24.68 0.46
C PHE A 104 3.24 -26.07 1.00
N ILE A 105 3.31 -27.06 0.13
CA ILE A 105 3.74 -28.44 0.41
C ILE A 105 5.14 -28.68 -0.17
N ASN A 106 5.34 -28.39 -1.46
CA ASN A 106 6.57 -28.78 -2.17
C ASN A 106 7.48 -27.60 -2.52
N GLN A 107 6.91 -26.47 -2.92
CA GLN A 107 7.68 -25.35 -3.45
C GLN A 107 7.17 -24.01 -2.94
N THR A 108 8.11 -23.10 -2.70
CA THR A 108 7.84 -21.73 -2.31
C THR A 108 8.82 -20.77 -3.00
N HIS A 109 8.64 -19.48 -2.75
CA HIS A 109 9.54 -18.41 -3.14
C HIS A 109 9.71 -17.42 -1.99
N GLU A 110 10.85 -16.73 -1.97
CA GLU A 110 11.05 -15.63 -1.02
C GLU A 110 10.18 -14.43 -1.42
N CYS A 111 9.49 -13.86 -0.45
CA CYS A 111 8.63 -12.69 -0.60
C CYS A 111 8.56 -11.99 0.75
N HIS A 112 8.90 -10.69 0.80
CA HIS A 112 8.84 -9.92 2.05
C HIS A 112 7.60 -9.00 2.07
N PHE A 113 7.42 -8.23 1.00
CA PHE A 113 6.21 -7.43 0.79
C PHE A 113 5.36 -8.07 -0.29
N HIS A 114 4.06 -8.26 0.00
CA HIS A 114 3.16 -8.99 -0.89
C HIS A 114 2.94 -8.18 -2.16
N SER A 115 3.14 -8.82 -3.31
CA SER A 115 2.80 -8.25 -4.60
C SER A 115 1.47 -8.82 -5.08
N LEU A 116 0.44 -7.98 -5.05
CA LEU A 116 -0.93 -8.32 -5.45
C LEU A 116 -1.02 -8.73 -6.92
N THR A 117 -0.13 -8.22 -7.76
CA THR A 117 -0.17 -8.46 -9.22
C THR A 117 0.83 -9.50 -9.71
N THR A 118 1.85 -9.88 -8.92
CA THR A 118 2.92 -10.77 -9.41
C THR A 118 3.20 -12.00 -8.56
N CYS A 119 2.84 -12.04 -7.28
CA CYS A 119 3.07 -13.21 -6.43
C CYS A 119 2.10 -14.35 -6.77
N VAL A 120 2.63 -15.58 -6.80
CA VAL A 120 1.89 -16.82 -7.05
C VAL A 120 2.39 -17.92 -6.11
N GLY A 121 1.51 -18.39 -5.22
CA GLY A 121 1.69 -19.51 -4.32
C GLY A 121 1.33 -20.86 -4.97
N GLU A 122 1.66 -21.95 -4.27
CA GLU A 122 1.46 -23.31 -4.79
C GLU A 122 -0.02 -23.76 -4.75
N LEU A 123 -0.73 -23.43 -3.67
CA LEU A 123 -2.08 -23.95 -3.40
C LEU A 123 -3.16 -22.98 -3.88
N SER A 124 -3.48 -23.00 -5.18
CA SER A 124 -4.49 -22.14 -5.81
C SER A 124 -5.90 -22.71 -5.73
N ASN A 125 -6.88 -21.89 -5.32
CA ASN A 125 -8.29 -22.26 -5.18
C ASN A 125 -8.55 -23.48 -4.27
N GLU A 126 -7.77 -23.62 -3.21
CA GLU A 126 -7.85 -24.74 -2.26
C GLU A 126 -8.52 -24.29 -0.95
N ASP A 127 -9.35 -25.15 -0.37
CA ASP A 127 -10.00 -24.90 0.92
C ASP A 127 -9.05 -25.20 2.09
N VAL A 128 -8.75 -24.19 2.90
CA VAL A 128 -7.83 -24.27 4.03
C VAL A 128 -8.50 -23.81 5.32
N GLN A 129 -8.10 -24.36 6.46
CA GLN A 129 -8.41 -23.79 7.77
C GLN A 129 -7.32 -22.79 8.13
N VAL A 130 -7.70 -21.55 8.44
CA VAL A 130 -6.78 -20.50 8.88
C VAL A 130 -7.00 -20.18 10.34
N LYS A 131 -5.94 -20.25 11.13
CA LYS A 131 -5.96 -19.84 12.53
C LYS A 131 -4.80 -18.91 12.83
N ILE A 132 -5.10 -17.76 13.43
CA ILE A 132 -4.12 -16.76 13.84
C ILE A 132 -4.37 -16.43 15.30
N ILE A 133 -3.34 -16.60 16.12
CA ILE A 133 -3.37 -16.34 17.55
C ILE A 133 -2.23 -15.39 17.86
N ASP A 134 -2.50 -14.35 18.65
CA ASP A 134 -1.45 -13.46 19.13
C ASP A 134 -0.68 -14.05 20.32
N ASP A 135 0.40 -13.39 20.72
CA ASP A 135 1.23 -13.80 21.86
C ASP A 135 0.52 -13.67 23.23
N ALA A 136 -0.59 -12.93 23.30
CA ALA A 136 -1.44 -12.87 24.49
C ALA A 136 -2.37 -14.09 24.59
N GLY A 137 -2.53 -14.85 23.50
CA GLY A 137 -3.40 -16.02 23.38
C GLY A 137 -4.80 -15.69 22.85
N ASP A 138 -5.03 -14.47 22.38
CA ASP A 138 -6.27 -14.06 21.75
C ASP A 138 -6.33 -14.58 20.31
N VAL A 139 -7.50 -15.10 19.93
CA VAL A 139 -7.74 -15.60 18.58
C VAL A 139 -8.14 -14.43 17.68
N LEU A 140 -7.26 -14.08 16.74
CA LEU A 140 -7.50 -13.02 15.77
C LEU A 140 -8.30 -13.52 14.56
N VAL A 141 -8.02 -14.75 14.12
CA VAL A 141 -8.71 -15.44 13.01
C VAL A 141 -8.83 -16.92 13.36
N ASP A 142 -10.00 -17.52 13.13
CA ASP A 142 -10.20 -18.98 13.19
C ASP A 142 -11.39 -19.36 12.30
N GLU A 143 -11.14 -19.56 11.01
CA GLU A 143 -12.18 -19.87 10.02
C GLU A 143 -11.64 -20.60 8.79
N ALA A 144 -12.55 -21.25 8.07
CA ALA A 144 -12.26 -21.85 6.78
C ALA A 144 -12.26 -20.78 5.68
N ARG A 145 -11.26 -20.82 4.80
CA ARG A 145 -11.12 -19.93 3.64
C ARG A 145 -10.69 -20.71 2.41
N THR A 146 -11.03 -20.19 1.24
CA THR A 146 -10.47 -20.69 -0.03
C THR A 146 -9.32 -19.77 -0.42
N THR A 147 -8.15 -20.32 -0.73
CA THR A 147 -7.05 -19.53 -1.32
C THR A 147 -7.51 -18.91 -2.64
N PHE A 148 -7.03 -17.71 -2.97
CA PHE A 148 -7.38 -17.07 -4.23
C PHE A 148 -6.70 -17.80 -5.39
N ASP A 149 -6.94 -17.33 -6.63
CA ASP A 149 -6.36 -17.93 -7.83
C ASP A 149 -4.82 -17.86 -7.83
N ASN A 150 -4.24 -16.88 -7.14
CA ASN A 150 -2.79 -16.80 -6.92
C ASN A 150 -2.27 -17.69 -5.79
N GLY A 151 -3.11 -18.46 -5.11
CA GLY A 151 -2.74 -19.34 -4.01
C GLY A 151 -2.42 -18.66 -2.68
N PHE A 152 -2.82 -17.40 -2.51
CA PHE A 152 -2.72 -16.69 -1.23
C PHE A 152 -4.07 -16.64 -0.51
N VAL A 153 -4.04 -16.41 0.80
CA VAL A 153 -5.17 -15.95 1.61
C VAL A 153 -4.78 -14.62 2.24
N GLY A 154 -5.57 -13.58 1.98
CA GLY A 154 -5.43 -12.28 2.61
C GLY A 154 -6.24 -12.15 3.90
N VAL A 155 -5.63 -11.67 4.97
CA VAL A 155 -6.30 -11.38 6.25
C VAL A 155 -5.88 -10.00 6.78
N TRP A 156 -6.84 -9.27 7.33
CA TRP A 156 -6.59 -8.06 8.10
C TRP A 156 -6.54 -8.42 9.59
N VAL A 157 -5.46 -8.03 10.25
CA VAL A 157 -5.26 -8.22 11.70
C VAL A 157 -4.94 -6.87 12.36
N PRO A 158 -5.09 -6.72 13.69
CA PRO A 158 -4.73 -5.47 14.36
C PRO A 158 -3.25 -5.12 14.17
N ALA A 159 -2.95 -3.85 13.94
CA ALA A 159 -1.57 -3.37 13.92
C ALA A 159 -0.90 -3.51 15.31
N GLY A 160 0.43 -3.60 15.35
CA GLY A 160 1.20 -3.84 16.58
C GLY A 160 1.06 -5.23 17.22
N SER A 161 0.47 -6.20 16.53
CA SER A 161 0.35 -7.60 16.94
C SER A 161 1.59 -8.44 16.61
N THR A 162 1.86 -9.46 17.42
CA THR A 162 2.79 -10.56 17.13
C THR A 162 2.14 -11.88 17.51
N GLY A 163 2.51 -12.97 16.84
CA GLY A 163 1.97 -14.28 17.18
C GLY A 163 2.27 -15.38 16.16
N THR A 164 1.36 -16.35 16.07
CA THR A 164 1.50 -17.53 15.22
C THR A 164 0.31 -17.67 14.27
N ILE A 165 0.62 -17.96 13.01
CA ILE A 165 -0.30 -18.40 11.96
C ILE A 165 -0.20 -19.92 11.88
N GLU A 166 -1.33 -20.61 11.89
CA GLU A 166 -1.47 -22.04 11.61
C GLU A 166 -2.41 -22.22 10.41
N ILE A 167 -1.98 -23.03 9.44
CA ILE A 167 -2.79 -23.43 8.29
C ILE A 167 -2.91 -24.94 8.26
N SER A 168 -4.13 -25.45 8.02
CA SER A 168 -4.37 -26.86 7.77
C SER A 168 -5.04 -27.09 6.41
N PHE A 169 -4.56 -28.10 5.68
CA PHE A 169 -5.07 -28.52 4.37
C PHE A 169 -4.81 -30.01 4.17
N ASP A 170 -5.81 -30.77 3.71
CA ASP A 170 -5.70 -32.21 3.40
C ASP A 170 -4.99 -33.06 4.50
N GLY A 171 -5.36 -32.81 5.76
CA GLY A 171 -4.77 -33.48 6.92
C GLY A 171 -3.33 -33.09 7.25
N LYS A 172 -2.73 -32.15 6.52
CA LYS A 172 -1.44 -31.53 6.80
C LYS A 172 -1.62 -30.26 7.61
N THR A 173 -0.57 -29.86 8.32
CA THR A 173 -0.55 -28.59 9.04
C THR A 173 0.82 -27.96 8.95
N GLY A 174 0.86 -26.64 8.96
CA GLY A 174 2.08 -25.85 9.03
C GLY A 174 1.85 -24.60 9.85
N THR A 175 2.94 -24.03 10.36
CA THR A 175 2.91 -22.83 11.18
C THR A 175 3.99 -21.86 10.75
N SER A 176 3.70 -20.56 10.80
CA SER A 176 4.69 -19.50 10.70
C SER A 176 4.40 -18.44 11.76
N ASN A 177 5.42 -17.67 12.15
CA ASN A 177 5.24 -16.54 13.05
C ASN A 177 4.95 -15.28 12.25
N PHE A 178 4.25 -14.32 12.85
CA PHE A 178 4.03 -13.02 12.26
C PHE A 178 4.31 -11.89 13.25
N SER A 179 4.55 -10.71 12.69
CA SER A 179 4.63 -9.42 13.38
C SER A 179 3.95 -8.40 12.48
N THR A 180 3.43 -7.32 13.06
CA THR A 180 2.78 -6.23 12.32
C THR A 180 3.36 -4.87 12.76
N SER A 181 4.69 -4.79 12.80
CA SER A 181 5.48 -3.56 12.96
C SER A 181 5.79 -2.92 11.61
N ASP A 182 6.34 -1.71 11.63
CA ASP A 182 6.63 -0.86 10.47
C ASP A 182 7.58 -1.50 9.43
N ASP A 183 8.34 -2.53 9.81
CA ASP A 183 9.27 -3.29 8.96
C ASP A 183 8.84 -4.75 8.70
N SER A 184 7.67 -5.13 9.23
CA SER A 184 7.19 -6.51 9.17
C SER A 184 6.85 -6.95 7.75
N ALA A 185 6.99 -8.25 7.50
CA ALA A 185 6.58 -8.85 6.24
C ALA A 185 5.05 -8.82 6.11
N THR A 186 4.54 -8.38 4.96
CA THR A 186 3.12 -8.52 4.58
C THR A 186 2.88 -9.79 3.76
N CYS A 187 3.95 -10.48 3.35
CA CYS A 187 3.93 -11.70 2.56
C CYS A 187 4.47 -12.87 3.37
N ILE A 188 3.64 -13.86 3.65
CA ILE A 188 4.00 -15.05 4.42
C ILE A 188 4.05 -16.25 3.47
N THR A 189 5.25 -16.58 3.01
CA THR A 189 5.50 -17.71 2.09
C THR A 189 6.37 -18.80 2.71
N ASP A 190 6.76 -18.65 3.98
CA ASP A 190 7.57 -19.59 4.76
C ASP A 190 6.73 -20.59 5.57
N LEU A 191 5.47 -20.80 5.18
CA LEU A 191 4.53 -21.70 5.86
C LEU A 191 4.39 -23.03 5.10
N GLN A 192 5.27 -23.98 5.43
CA GLN A 192 5.23 -25.33 4.85
C GLN A 192 4.26 -26.25 5.60
N LEU A 193 3.40 -26.96 4.86
CA LEU A 193 2.49 -27.97 5.38
C LEU A 193 3.11 -29.36 5.27
N SER A 194 3.08 -30.14 6.36
CA SER A 194 3.61 -31.52 6.39
C SER A 194 2.60 -32.53 6.93
#